data_AF-A0A1H4SR38-F1
#
_entry.id   AF-A0A1H4SR38-F1
#
_cell.length_a   1.000
_cell.length_b   1.000
_cell.length_c   1.000
_cell.angle_alpha   90.00
_cell.angle_beta   90.00
_cell.angle_gamma   90.00
#
_symmetry.space_group_name_H-M   'P 1'
#
loop_
_entity.id
_entity.type
_entity.pdbx_description
1 polymer ?
#
loop_
_entity_poly.entity_id
_entity_poly.type
_entity_poly.pdbx_seq_one_letter_code
_entity_poly.pdbx_strand_id
1 'polypeptide(L)'
;MNEVPSRRRWRARIMLLLTIALLGGRFAHASLAVLVGEPFGSFGTMMPLGHTAIYLNHVCADGPLKVRQCHAGEPQGVVLARYHAIGRYDWLATPVMDFLYATQDASEVPAYATPEAIWAMRERYRERFLRNVVPDGVQGTMDRDGSAKNARDLEEWWETAGMAYYRRLWAYEVATTPEQDAALVAVMNDHANRHRYHLSGANCADFAAELLNLYFPGAVRHADRVADYGLMTPKHVVRSLSEYAGKHPELDLHVWEIAQVPGSLRRSKTVWGGVESALKTKRYLFTLLVIQPEVPLVLEALYLRHGRWKLGEGAQPMPPLVPSATEETLASVPATTEPDGSQ
;
A
#
# COMPACT_ATOMS: atom_id res chain seq x y z
N MET A 1 -15.05 -32.78 -56.22
CA MET A 1 -14.22 -31.66 -56.68
C MET A 1 -14.01 -30.73 -55.50
N ASN A 2 -12.82 -30.73 -54.90
CA ASN A 2 -12.52 -29.89 -53.75
C ASN A 2 -12.02 -28.54 -54.28
N GLU A 3 -12.80 -27.47 -54.06
CA GLU A 3 -12.43 -26.11 -54.44
C GLU A 3 -11.18 -25.67 -53.67
N VAL A 4 -10.11 -25.40 -54.41
CA VAL A 4 -8.89 -24.80 -53.86
C VAL A 4 -9.19 -23.32 -53.57
N PRO A 5 -9.09 -22.86 -52.30
CA PRO A 5 -9.43 -21.48 -51.96
C PRO A 5 -8.46 -20.49 -52.62
N SER A 6 -9.00 -19.44 -53.23
CA SER A 6 -8.21 -18.46 -53.98
C SER A 6 -7.18 -17.74 -53.09
N ARG A 7 -5.98 -17.50 -53.62
CA ARG A 7 -4.85 -16.83 -52.93
C ARG A 7 -5.24 -15.50 -52.26
N ARG A 8 -6.27 -14.83 -52.77
CA ARG A 8 -6.81 -13.56 -52.24
C ARG A 8 -7.55 -13.76 -50.90
N ARG A 9 -8.30 -14.85 -50.75
CA ARG A 9 -8.97 -15.22 -49.49
C ARG A 9 -7.96 -15.63 -48.41
N TRP A 10 -6.85 -16.25 -48.82
CA TRP A 10 -5.77 -16.63 -47.90
C TRP A 10 -5.03 -15.41 -47.33
N ARG A 11 -4.69 -14.43 -48.17
CA ARG A 11 -4.07 -13.16 -47.74
C ARG A 11 -4.98 -12.34 -46.83
N ALA A 12 -6.27 -12.28 -47.12
CA ALA A 12 -7.24 -11.57 -46.29
C ALA A 12 -7.39 -12.21 -44.90
N ARG A 13 -7.39 -13.55 -44.81
CA ARG A 13 -7.42 -14.28 -43.54
C ARG A 13 -6.15 -14.06 -42.71
N ILE A 14 -4.97 -14.07 -43.34
CA ILE A 14 -3.70 -13.78 -42.65
C ILE A 14 -3.67 -12.35 -42.13
N MET A 15 -4.06 -11.37 -42.94
CA MET A 15 -4.13 -9.98 -42.47
C MET A 15 -5.11 -9.83 -41.30
N LEU A 16 -6.30 -10.44 -41.38
CA LEU A 16 -7.30 -10.39 -40.31
C LEU A 16 -6.77 -11.04 -39.02
N LEU A 17 -6.08 -12.19 -39.11
CA LEU A 17 -5.46 -12.84 -37.95
C LEU A 17 -4.34 -11.98 -37.35
N LEU A 18 -3.52 -11.31 -38.17
CA LEU A 18 -2.52 -10.36 -37.71
C LEU A 18 -3.14 -9.14 -37.03
N THR A 19 -4.25 -8.62 -37.56
CA THR A 19 -4.97 -7.49 -36.95
C THR A 19 -5.62 -7.90 -35.63
N ILE A 20 -6.24 -9.09 -35.56
CA ILE A 20 -6.80 -9.63 -34.32
C ILE A 20 -5.68 -9.91 -33.29
N ALA A 21 -4.50 -10.36 -33.71
CA ALA A 21 -3.35 -10.53 -32.82
C ALA A 21 -2.80 -9.17 -32.32
N LEU A 22 -2.79 -8.14 -33.16
CA LEU A 22 -2.39 -6.77 -32.80
C LEU A 22 -3.43 -6.05 -31.92
N LEU A 23 -4.72 -6.34 -32.07
CA LEU A 23 -5.80 -5.79 -31.23
C LEU A 23 -6.07 -6.62 -29.95
N GLY A 24 -5.71 -7.90 -29.95
CA GLY A 24 -5.84 -8.82 -28.81
C GLY A 24 -4.78 -8.62 -27.73
N GLY A 25 -3.70 -7.90 -28.05
CA GLY A 25 -2.72 -7.41 -27.09
C GLY A 25 -3.24 -6.21 -26.30
N ARG A 26 -4.40 -6.34 -25.63
CA ARG A 26 -4.60 -5.56 -24.40
C ARG A 26 -3.64 -6.16 -23.40
N PHE A 27 -2.40 -5.65 -23.39
CA PHE A 27 -1.51 -5.89 -22.29
C PHE A 27 -2.29 -5.51 -21.03
N ALA A 28 -2.53 -6.49 -20.15
CA ALA A 28 -2.92 -6.17 -18.80
C ALA A 28 -1.79 -5.25 -18.30
N HIS A 29 -2.11 -3.97 -18.13
CA HIS A 29 -1.11 -2.99 -17.76
C HIS A 29 -0.69 -3.31 -16.32
N ALA A 30 0.60 -3.57 -16.13
CA ALA A 30 1.15 -3.65 -14.80
C ALA A 30 1.10 -2.26 -14.16
N SER A 31 0.95 -2.24 -12.84
CA SER A 31 0.99 -1.02 -12.06
C SER A 31 1.69 -1.27 -10.73
N LEU A 32 2.30 -0.19 -10.26
CA LEU A 32 2.91 -0.09 -8.95
C LEU A 32 2.20 1.03 -8.20
N ALA A 33 1.86 0.79 -6.94
CA ALA A 33 1.37 1.86 -6.07
C ALA A 33 2.23 2.03 -4.81
N VAL A 34 2.57 3.27 -4.50
CA VAL A 34 3.17 3.61 -3.20
C VAL A 34 2.04 3.76 -2.20
N LEU A 35 1.96 2.82 -1.26
CA LEU A 35 1.03 2.88 -0.15
C LEU A 35 1.63 3.75 0.96
N VAL A 36 0.88 4.74 1.44
CA VAL A 36 1.24 5.58 2.58
C VAL A 36 0.15 5.48 3.63
N GLY A 37 0.45 4.78 4.71
CA GLY A 37 -0.42 4.66 5.87
C GLY A 37 -0.23 5.81 6.84
N GLU A 38 -1.34 6.38 7.31
CA GLU A 38 -1.34 7.39 8.35
C GLU A 38 -0.73 6.87 9.67
N PRO A 39 -0.07 7.74 10.47
CA PRO A 39 0.37 7.39 11.80
C PRO A 39 -0.82 7.04 12.71
N PHE A 40 -0.59 6.10 13.62
CA PHE A 40 -1.58 5.58 14.57
C PHE A 40 -0.92 5.33 15.93
N GLY A 41 -1.73 5.05 16.96
CA GLY A 41 -1.20 4.79 18.30
C GLY A 41 -0.48 5.98 18.94
N SER A 42 0.08 5.74 20.11
CA SER A 42 0.82 6.76 20.86
C SER A 42 2.14 7.14 20.21
N PHE A 43 2.84 6.18 19.60
CA PHE A 43 4.08 6.43 18.85
C PHE A 43 3.85 7.32 17.62
N GLY A 44 2.81 7.05 16.82
CA GLY A 44 2.44 7.92 15.70
C GLY A 44 1.97 9.31 16.13
N THR A 45 1.62 9.52 17.40
CA THR A 45 1.36 10.87 17.93
C THR A 45 2.66 11.61 18.28
N MET A 46 3.74 10.89 18.61
CA MET A 46 5.05 11.47 18.91
C MET A 46 5.90 11.71 17.65
N MET A 47 5.86 10.78 16.70
CA MET A 47 6.55 10.86 15.40
C MET A 47 5.57 10.51 14.28
N PRO A 48 4.79 11.48 13.77
CA PRO A 48 3.69 11.25 12.83
C PRO A 48 4.17 11.07 11.38
N LEU A 49 5.25 10.29 11.19
CA LEU A 49 5.86 10.04 9.87
C LEU A 49 5.01 9.08 9.01
N GLY A 50 4.18 8.24 9.63
CA GLY A 50 3.42 7.20 8.96
C GLY A 50 4.26 5.96 8.63
N HIS A 51 3.76 5.12 7.71
CA HIS A 51 4.46 3.96 7.17
C HIS A 51 4.25 3.90 5.66
N THR A 52 5.21 3.36 4.91
CA THR A 52 5.07 3.19 3.47
C THR A 52 5.47 1.80 3.00
N ALA A 53 4.78 1.35 1.96
CA ALA A 53 4.97 0.05 1.32
C ALA A 53 4.74 0.19 -0.19
N ILE A 54 5.19 -0.79 -0.95
CA ILE A 54 5.00 -0.86 -2.40
C ILE A 54 4.00 -1.97 -2.73
N TYR A 55 2.90 -1.61 -3.39
CA TYR A 55 1.95 -2.56 -3.97
C TYR A 55 2.26 -2.79 -5.45
N LEU A 56 2.13 -4.03 -5.89
CA LEU A 56 2.34 -4.46 -7.27
C LEU A 56 1.20 -5.39 -7.67
N ASN A 57 0.51 -5.11 -8.77
CA ASN A 57 -0.67 -5.87 -9.18
C ASN A 57 -0.34 -7.09 -10.08
N HIS A 58 0.88 -7.22 -10.61
CA HIS A 58 1.32 -8.36 -11.43
C HIS A 58 2.48 -9.15 -10.80
N VAL A 59 2.89 -8.77 -9.59
CA VAL A 59 3.82 -9.55 -8.75
C VAL A 59 3.03 -10.13 -7.57
N CYS A 60 3.28 -11.40 -7.31
CA CYS A 60 2.59 -12.19 -6.29
C CYS A 60 3.59 -12.70 -5.25
N ALA A 61 3.11 -12.93 -4.03
CA ALA A 61 3.91 -13.55 -2.98
C ALA A 61 4.19 -15.03 -3.30
N ASP A 62 5.43 -15.46 -3.13
CA ASP A 62 5.82 -16.89 -3.08
C ASP A 62 6.21 -17.24 -1.64
N GLY A 63 5.20 -17.23 -0.77
CA GLY A 63 5.40 -17.15 0.68
C GLY A 63 5.87 -15.75 1.14
N PRO A 64 6.16 -15.58 2.44
CA PRO A 64 6.35 -14.26 3.05
C PRO A 64 7.68 -13.58 2.70
N LEU A 65 8.62 -14.30 2.10
CA LEU A 65 10.03 -13.86 1.93
C LEU A 65 10.53 -13.92 0.49
N LYS A 66 9.64 -14.24 -0.46
CA LYS A 66 9.95 -14.30 -1.88
C LYS A 66 8.78 -13.76 -2.68
N VAL A 67 9.08 -13.35 -3.89
CA VAL A 67 8.10 -12.88 -4.86
C VAL A 67 8.21 -13.66 -6.15
N ARG A 68 7.15 -13.69 -6.93
CA ARG A 68 7.11 -14.26 -8.27
C ARG A 68 6.19 -13.44 -9.15
N GLN A 69 6.28 -13.66 -10.46
CA GLN A 69 5.23 -13.21 -11.37
C GLN A 69 3.91 -13.88 -11.00
N CYS A 70 2.82 -13.11 -11.07
CA CYS A 70 1.48 -13.67 -10.87
C CYS A 70 1.14 -14.68 -11.99
N HIS A 71 0.36 -15.69 -11.66
CA HIS A 71 -0.17 -16.62 -12.65
C HIS A 71 -1.31 -15.97 -13.44
N ALA A 72 -1.55 -16.43 -14.67
CA ALA A 72 -2.66 -15.95 -15.47
C ALA A 72 -4.00 -16.17 -14.74
N GLY A 73 -4.77 -15.10 -14.54
CA GLY A 73 -6.05 -15.15 -13.83
C GLY A 73 -5.93 -15.13 -12.30
N GLU A 74 -4.73 -15.00 -11.73
CA GLU A 74 -4.53 -14.76 -10.30
C GLU A 74 -4.88 -13.29 -10.00
N PRO A 75 -5.97 -13.01 -9.24
CA PRO A 75 -6.51 -11.66 -9.12
C PRO A 75 -5.81 -10.80 -8.06
N GLN A 76 -4.69 -11.28 -7.47
CA GLN A 76 -4.11 -10.71 -6.26
C GLN A 76 -2.70 -10.20 -6.53
N GLY A 77 -2.41 -8.97 -6.11
CA GLY A 77 -1.06 -8.44 -6.06
C GLY A 77 -0.40 -8.63 -4.70
N VAL A 78 0.87 -8.20 -4.60
CA VAL A 78 1.67 -8.24 -3.39
C VAL A 78 1.95 -6.85 -2.86
N VAL A 79 2.02 -6.72 -1.55
CA VAL A 79 2.57 -5.56 -0.85
C VAL A 79 3.93 -5.92 -0.28
N LEU A 80 4.94 -5.14 -0.62
CA LEU A 80 6.31 -5.23 -0.14
C LEU A 80 6.57 -4.11 0.86
N ALA A 81 6.96 -4.48 2.07
CA ALA A 81 7.24 -3.53 3.14
C ALA A 81 8.43 -3.97 3.98
N ARG A 82 9.24 -2.99 4.40
CA ARG A 82 10.32 -3.15 5.38
C ARG A 82 9.84 -2.73 6.77
N TYR A 83 10.10 -3.56 7.78
CA TYR A 83 9.64 -3.36 9.15
C TYR A 83 10.81 -3.09 10.11
N HIS A 84 10.53 -2.45 11.25
CA HIS A 84 11.55 -2.20 12.28
C HIS A 84 11.96 -3.49 13.00
N ALA A 85 11.03 -4.40 13.26
CA ALA A 85 11.32 -5.76 13.70
C ALA A 85 10.37 -6.72 12.98
N ILE A 86 10.90 -7.84 12.49
CA ILE A 86 10.13 -9.00 12.01
C ILE A 86 11.07 -10.22 11.89
N GLY A 87 11.31 -10.87 13.03
CA GLY A 87 12.35 -11.89 13.14
C GLY A 87 13.71 -11.38 12.67
N ARG A 88 14.34 -12.17 11.80
CA ARG A 88 15.66 -11.88 11.22
C ARG A 88 15.59 -11.28 9.82
N TYR A 89 14.41 -10.87 9.36
CA TYR A 89 14.17 -10.47 7.98
C TYR A 89 14.05 -8.96 7.85
N ASP A 90 14.30 -8.48 6.65
CA ASP A 90 14.30 -7.06 6.32
C ASP A 90 12.93 -6.61 5.83
N TRP A 91 12.35 -7.39 4.92
CA TRP A 91 11.09 -7.08 4.28
C TRP A 91 10.20 -8.32 4.23
N LEU A 92 8.89 -8.10 4.07
CA LEU A 92 7.92 -9.16 3.81
C LEU A 92 7.17 -8.91 2.50
N ALA A 93 6.75 -10.01 1.88
CA ALA A 93 5.77 -10.06 0.81
C ALA A 93 4.42 -10.51 1.38
N THR A 94 3.45 -9.60 1.42
CA THR A 94 2.10 -9.88 1.93
C THR A 94 1.07 -9.69 0.83
N PRO A 95 0.21 -10.69 0.52
CA PRO A 95 -0.90 -10.50 -0.42
C PRO A 95 -1.74 -9.28 -0.02
N VAL A 96 -2.19 -8.49 -1.01
CA VAL A 96 -2.82 -7.18 -0.73
C VAL A 96 -4.04 -7.27 0.19
N MET A 97 -4.83 -8.34 0.07
CA MET A 97 -5.99 -8.58 0.92
C MET A 97 -5.59 -8.89 2.38
N ASP A 98 -4.54 -9.69 2.59
CA ASP A 98 -3.98 -9.93 3.92
C ASP A 98 -3.36 -8.65 4.50
N PHE A 99 -2.65 -7.87 3.69
CA PHE A 99 -2.04 -6.61 4.13
C PHE A 99 -3.11 -5.63 4.59
N LEU A 100 -4.18 -5.42 3.82
CA LEU A 100 -5.21 -4.44 4.15
C LEU A 100 -6.20 -4.95 5.21
N TYR A 101 -6.60 -6.22 5.12
CA TYR A 101 -7.75 -6.75 5.86
C TYR A 101 -7.46 -8.05 6.63
N ALA A 102 -6.23 -8.56 6.63
CA ALA A 102 -5.86 -9.80 7.34
C ALA A 102 -6.75 -11.02 7.00
N THR A 103 -7.36 -11.01 5.82
CA THR A 103 -8.10 -12.13 5.24
C THR A 103 -7.95 -12.10 3.72
N GLN A 104 -8.10 -13.24 3.07
CA GLN A 104 -8.12 -13.37 1.61
C GLN A 104 -9.55 -13.41 1.05
N ASP A 105 -10.55 -13.50 1.92
CA ASP A 105 -11.96 -13.51 1.54
C ASP A 105 -12.58 -12.13 1.86
N ALA A 106 -13.00 -11.42 0.82
CA ALA A 106 -13.62 -10.10 0.98
C ALA A 106 -14.93 -10.15 1.80
N SER A 107 -15.63 -11.29 1.84
CA SER A 107 -16.85 -11.46 2.63
C SER A 107 -16.57 -11.57 4.13
N GLU A 108 -15.34 -11.90 4.52
CA GLU A 108 -14.91 -11.95 5.92
C GLU A 108 -14.47 -10.58 6.46
N VAL A 109 -14.40 -9.54 5.61
CA VAL A 109 -14.07 -8.19 6.05
C VAL A 109 -15.23 -7.64 6.88
N PRO A 110 -15.03 -7.36 8.18
CA PRO A 110 -16.11 -6.92 9.04
C PRO A 110 -16.54 -5.50 8.67
N ALA A 111 -17.85 -5.26 8.64
CA ALA A 111 -18.41 -3.91 8.50
C ALA A 111 -18.07 -3.01 9.69
N TYR A 112 -17.81 -3.60 10.87
CA TYR A 112 -17.39 -2.90 12.08
C TYR A 112 -16.31 -3.69 12.82
N ALA A 113 -15.14 -3.10 13.00
CA ALA A 113 -13.97 -3.79 13.53
C ALA A 113 -13.70 -3.44 15.00
N THR A 114 -13.46 -4.45 15.84
CA THR A 114 -13.02 -4.30 17.25
C THR A 114 -11.58 -4.77 17.43
N PRO A 115 -10.85 -4.29 18.46
CA PRO A 115 -9.48 -4.73 18.72
C PRO A 115 -9.33 -6.26 18.80
N GLU A 116 -10.28 -6.94 19.44
CA GLU A 116 -10.26 -8.39 19.64
C GLU A 116 -10.46 -9.14 18.31
N ALA A 117 -11.42 -8.69 17.49
CA ALA A 117 -11.69 -9.28 16.18
C ALA A 117 -10.48 -9.15 15.25
N ILE A 118 -9.87 -7.96 15.20
CA ILE A 118 -8.70 -7.69 14.36
C ILE A 118 -7.50 -8.50 14.82
N TRP A 119 -7.28 -8.60 16.14
CA TRP A 119 -6.20 -9.41 16.68
C TRP A 119 -6.37 -10.89 16.29
N ALA A 120 -7.59 -11.42 16.39
CA ALA A 120 -7.88 -12.78 15.96
C ALA A 120 -7.64 -13.00 14.45
N MET A 121 -8.00 -12.03 13.59
CA MET A 121 -7.71 -12.11 12.14
C MET A 121 -6.20 -12.13 11.87
N ARG A 122 -5.44 -11.27 12.55
CA ARG A 122 -3.98 -11.22 12.46
C ARG A 122 -3.32 -12.50 12.92
N GLU A 123 -3.79 -13.07 14.03
CA GLU A 123 -3.25 -14.32 14.56
C GLU A 123 -3.45 -15.46 13.54
N ARG A 124 -4.63 -15.55 12.91
CA ARG A 124 -4.88 -16.51 11.81
C ARG A 124 -3.91 -16.29 10.63
N TYR A 125 -3.66 -15.04 10.25
CA TYR A 125 -2.66 -14.71 9.24
C TYR A 125 -1.25 -15.15 9.66
N ARG A 126 -0.83 -14.89 10.91
CA ARG A 126 0.47 -15.31 11.43
C ARG A 126 0.62 -16.82 11.40
N GLU A 127 -0.34 -17.54 11.95
CA GLU A 127 -0.34 -19.01 11.99
C GLU A 127 -0.23 -19.61 10.58
N ARG A 128 -0.94 -19.03 9.61
CA ARG A 128 -0.99 -19.52 8.23
C ARG A 128 0.27 -19.20 7.42
N PHE A 129 0.79 -17.98 7.54
CA PHE A 129 1.83 -17.49 6.62
C PHE A 129 3.14 -17.14 7.29
N LEU A 130 3.11 -16.66 8.54
CA LEU A 130 4.30 -16.19 9.24
C LEU A 130 4.80 -17.14 10.31
N ARG A 131 4.20 -18.31 10.57
CA ARG A 131 4.63 -19.18 11.68
C ARG A 131 6.11 -19.59 11.64
N ASN A 132 6.69 -19.72 10.44
CA ASN A 132 8.12 -20.01 10.26
C ASN A 132 9.02 -18.77 10.39
N VAL A 133 8.44 -17.57 10.31
CA VAL A 133 9.10 -16.27 10.46
C VAL A 133 9.02 -15.81 11.92
N VAL A 134 7.83 -15.92 12.49
CA VAL A 134 7.43 -15.57 13.85
C VAL A 134 6.78 -16.80 14.49
N PRO A 135 7.58 -17.65 15.17
CA PRO A 135 7.08 -18.82 15.87
C PRO A 135 6.07 -18.48 16.96
N ASP A 136 5.40 -19.51 17.46
CA ASP A 136 4.50 -19.35 18.60
C ASP A 136 5.28 -18.82 19.81
N GLY A 137 4.78 -17.74 20.41
CA GLY A 137 5.52 -16.98 21.40
C GLY A 137 4.60 -16.25 22.36
N VAL A 138 4.98 -15.02 22.71
CA VAL A 138 4.21 -14.19 23.64
C VAL A 138 2.82 -13.91 23.06
N GLN A 139 1.78 -14.21 23.83
CA GLN A 139 0.43 -13.81 23.46
C GLN A 139 0.30 -12.28 23.55
N GLY A 140 -0.13 -11.69 22.44
CA GLY A 140 -0.44 -10.27 22.36
C GLY A 140 -1.93 -10.01 22.40
N THR A 141 -2.27 -8.73 22.51
CA THR A 141 -3.62 -8.21 22.26
C THR A 141 -3.51 -6.83 21.66
N MET A 142 -4.53 -6.38 20.94
CA MET A 142 -4.58 -5.02 20.43
C MET A 142 -5.24 -4.06 21.42
N ASP A 143 -4.66 -2.88 21.59
CA ASP A 143 -5.24 -1.78 22.32
C ASP A 143 -6.17 -0.93 21.45
N ARG A 144 -7.03 -0.13 22.11
CA ARG A 144 -7.98 0.77 21.44
C ARG A 144 -7.32 1.84 20.56
N ASP A 145 -6.04 2.11 20.77
CA ASP A 145 -5.29 3.07 19.96
C ASP A 145 -4.65 2.43 18.70
N GLY A 146 -4.85 1.12 18.51
CA GLY A 146 -4.36 0.34 17.38
C GLY A 146 -3.01 -0.32 17.60
N SER A 147 -2.32 -0.02 18.72
CA SER A 147 -1.03 -0.64 19.06
C SER A 147 -1.21 -2.03 19.69
N ALA A 148 -0.19 -2.87 19.61
CA ALA A 148 -0.18 -4.13 20.36
C ALA A 148 0.37 -3.93 21.77
N LYS A 149 -0.26 -4.58 22.76
CA LYS A 149 0.35 -4.75 24.09
C LYS A 149 1.58 -5.63 23.95
N ASN A 150 2.66 -5.26 24.64
CA ASN A 150 3.95 -5.93 24.56
C ASN A 150 4.51 -5.98 23.12
N ALA A 151 4.28 -4.92 22.32
CA ALA A 151 4.72 -4.85 20.91
C ALA A 151 6.19 -5.23 20.68
N ARG A 152 7.07 -4.92 21.64
CA ARG A 152 8.50 -5.30 21.60
C ARG A 152 8.72 -6.81 21.61
N ASP A 153 7.93 -7.53 22.40
CA ASP A 153 8.02 -8.98 22.55
C ASP A 153 7.34 -9.73 21.40
N LEU A 154 6.60 -9.00 20.57
CA LEU A 154 5.88 -9.51 19.40
C LEU A 154 6.66 -9.29 18.11
N GLU A 155 7.91 -8.81 18.15
CA GLU A 155 8.71 -8.52 16.94
C GLU A 155 7.91 -7.74 15.88
N GLU A 156 7.00 -6.86 16.32
CA GLU A 156 6.12 -5.99 15.52
C GLU A 156 5.34 -6.66 14.37
N TRP A 157 5.19 -7.99 14.37
CA TRP A 157 4.54 -8.72 13.27
C TRP A 157 3.09 -8.32 13.03
N TRP A 158 2.42 -7.81 14.06
CA TRP A 158 1.04 -7.32 13.99
C TRP A 158 0.90 -6.11 13.04
N GLU A 159 1.99 -5.42 12.68
CA GLU A 159 1.99 -4.35 11.67
C GLU A 159 2.06 -4.86 10.22
N THR A 160 2.04 -6.17 10.00
CA THR A 160 2.19 -6.78 8.67
C THR A 160 0.87 -7.09 7.97
N ALA A 161 -0.25 -7.04 8.71
CA ALA A 161 -1.58 -7.40 8.23
C ALA A 161 -2.70 -6.55 8.87
N GLY A 162 -3.80 -6.37 8.14
CA GLY A 162 -4.99 -5.65 8.62
C GLY A 162 -4.79 -4.14 8.75
N MET A 163 -4.02 -3.52 7.85
CA MET A 163 -3.66 -2.10 7.91
C MET A 163 -4.86 -1.16 7.84
N ALA A 164 -5.89 -1.52 7.07
CA ALA A 164 -7.07 -0.68 6.90
C ALA A 164 -7.95 -0.59 8.15
N TYR A 165 -7.75 -1.41 9.18
CA TYR A 165 -8.59 -1.34 10.39
C TYR A 165 -8.21 -0.19 11.34
N TYR A 166 -6.95 0.21 11.33
CA TYR A 166 -6.41 1.13 12.34
C TYR A 166 -5.71 2.35 11.73
N ARG A 167 -5.54 2.38 10.41
CA ARG A 167 -5.10 3.56 9.69
C ARG A 167 -5.75 3.70 8.32
N ARG A 168 -5.97 4.93 7.91
CA ARG A 168 -6.26 5.29 6.52
C ARG A 168 -4.98 5.18 5.70
N LEU A 169 -5.10 4.74 4.44
CA LEU A 169 -3.99 4.65 3.51
C LEU A 169 -4.27 5.44 2.25
N TRP A 170 -3.20 5.91 1.62
CA TRP A 170 -3.20 6.55 0.31
C TRP A 170 -2.37 5.69 -0.64
N ALA A 171 -2.87 5.44 -1.85
CA ALA A 171 -2.13 4.72 -2.87
C ALA A 171 -1.82 5.66 -4.03
N TYR A 172 -0.54 5.86 -4.34
CA TYR A 172 -0.08 6.62 -5.50
C TYR A 172 0.33 5.62 -6.58
N GLU A 173 -0.60 5.32 -7.47
CA GLU A 173 -0.48 4.29 -8.51
C GLU A 173 0.06 4.87 -9.81
N VAL A 174 1.03 4.19 -10.40
CA VAL A 174 1.62 4.51 -11.70
C VAL A 174 1.72 3.25 -12.55
N ALA A 175 1.59 3.41 -13.87
CA ALA A 175 1.75 2.33 -14.83
C ALA A 175 3.20 1.82 -14.87
N THR A 176 3.34 0.50 -14.94
CA THR A 176 4.61 -0.21 -15.10
C THR A 176 4.53 -1.21 -16.26
N THR A 177 5.63 -1.90 -16.55
CA THR A 177 5.69 -2.97 -17.56
C THR A 177 6.01 -4.32 -16.92
N PRO A 178 5.57 -5.43 -17.53
CA PRO A 178 5.93 -6.78 -17.08
C PRO A 178 7.44 -7.03 -16.99
N GLU A 179 8.24 -6.39 -17.84
CA GLU A 179 9.70 -6.49 -17.81
C GLU A 179 10.29 -5.81 -16.57
N GLN A 180 9.72 -4.68 -16.14
CA GLN A 180 10.14 -4.04 -14.88
C GLN A 180 9.79 -4.92 -13.67
N ASP A 181 8.61 -5.54 -13.67
CA ASP A 181 8.21 -6.50 -12.64
C ASP A 181 9.13 -7.72 -12.61
N ALA A 182 9.54 -8.23 -13.78
CA ALA A 182 10.49 -9.34 -13.87
C ALA A 182 11.86 -8.95 -13.30
N ALA A 183 12.33 -7.73 -13.56
CA ALA A 183 13.56 -7.20 -12.99
C ALA A 183 13.48 -7.06 -11.46
N LEU A 184 12.35 -6.55 -10.93
CA LEU A 184 12.11 -6.52 -9.49
C LEU A 184 12.16 -7.93 -8.88
N VAL A 185 11.44 -8.90 -9.46
CA VAL A 185 11.42 -10.27 -8.96
C VAL A 185 12.83 -10.87 -8.91
N ALA A 186 13.65 -10.62 -9.94
CA ALA A 186 15.04 -11.04 -9.96
C ALA A 186 15.83 -10.41 -8.81
N VAL A 187 15.78 -9.08 -8.65
CA VAL A 187 16.50 -8.34 -7.60
C VAL A 187 16.09 -8.79 -6.20
N MET A 188 14.79 -8.93 -5.95
CA MET A 188 14.26 -9.29 -4.63
C MET A 188 14.64 -10.70 -4.21
N ASN A 189 14.80 -11.62 -5.17
CA ASN A 189 15.12 -13.02 -4.91
C ASN A 189 16.62 -13.36 -5.01
N ASP A 190 17.47 -12.44 -5.49
CA ASP A 190 18.90 -12.70 -5.73
C ASP A 190 19.73 -12.83 -4.44
N HIS A 191 19.28 -12.22 -3.34
CA HIS A 191 20.01 -12.18 -2.08
C HIS A 191 19.20 -12.68 -0.89
N ALA A 192 19.91 -13.14 0.14
CA ALA A 192 19.28 -13.53 1.39
C ALA A 192 18.62 -12.31 2.06
N ASN A 193 17.29 -12.35 2.20
CA ASN A 193 16.53 -11.38 2.97
C ASN A 193 16.97 -11.44 4.44
N ARG A 194 17.69 -10.42 4.90
CA ARG A 194 18.28 -10.33 6.24
C ARG A 194 18.08 -8.93 6.77
N HIS A 195 17.64 -8.83 8.02
CA HIS A 195 17.35 -7.59 8.71
C HIS A 195 18.44 -6.52 8.54
N ARG A 196 18.06 -5.34 8.02
CA ARG A 196 18.95 -4.19 7.83
C ARG A 196 18.38 -2.89 8.40
N TYR A 197 17.23 -2.92 9.07
CA TYR A 197 16.49 -1.73 9.41
C TYR A 197 17.32 -0.73 10.24
N HIS A 198 17.35 0.51 9.79
CA HIS A 198 17.83 1.65 10.56
C HIS A 198 16.95 2.85 10.26
N LEU A 199 16.45 3.52 11.30
CA LEU A 199 15.52 4.65 11.14
C LEU A 199 16.07 5.76 10.22
N SER A 200 17.39 5.99 10.24
CA SER A 200 18.03 7.11 9.54
C SER A 200 18.57 6.82 8.14
N GLY A 201 18.46 5.60 7.62
CA GLY A 201 18.99 5.29 6.29
C GLY A 201 18.78 3.87 5.77
N ALA A 202 17.92 3.10 6.44
CA ALA A 202 17.45 1.81 5.95
C ALA A 202 16.04 1.57 6.53
N ASN A 203 15.13 2.54 6.39
CA ASN A 203 13.78 2.44 6.90
C ASN A 203 12.77 2.04 5.79
N CYS A 204 11.47 2.04 6.12
CA CYS A 204 10.40 1.71 5.15
C CYS A 204 10.37 2.63 3.93
N ALA A 205 10.65 3.92 4.11
CA ALA A 205 10.67 4.90 3.04
C ALA A 205 11.94 4.81 2.19
N ASP A 206 13.10 4.51 2.77
CA ASP A 206 14.31 4.18 2.01
C ASP A 206 14.06 2.95 1.12
N PHE A 207 13.44 1.91 1.68
CA PHE A 207 13.09 0.70 0.92
C PHE A 207 12.13 1.00 -0.23
N ALA A 208 11.06 1.75 0.02
CA ALA A 208 10.13 2.17 -1.03
C ALA A 208 10.82 3.03 -2.11
N ALA A 209 11.74 3.92 -1.73
CA ALA A 209 12.53 4.73 -2.65
C ALA A 209 13.49 3.89 -3.51
N GLU A 210 14.14 2.88 -2.91
CA GLU A 210 14.99 1.92 -3.62
C GLU A 210 14.19 1.17 -4.69
N LEU A 211 13.02 0.64 -4.33
CA LEU A 211 12.16 -0.07 -5.28
C LEU A 211 11.62 0.86 -6.37
N LEU A 212 11.16 2.06 -6.03
CA LEU A 212 10.70 3.03 -7.03
C LEU A 212 11.80 3.41 -8.02
N ASN A 213 13.03 3.61 -7.54
CA ASN A 213 14.16 3.95 -8.40
C ASN A 213 14.62 2.76 -9.27
N LEU A 214 14.26 1.52 -8.93
CA LEU A 214 14.44 0.37 -9.81
C LEU A 214 13.51 0.44 -11.04
N TYR A 215 12.25 0.84 -10.83
CA TYR A 215 11.28 1.03 -11.92
C TYR A 215 11.56 2.32 -12.70
N PHE A 216 11.81 3.40 -11.98
CA PHE A 216 11.89 4.77 -12.50
C PHE A 216 13.16 5.45 -11.96
N PRO A 217 14.31 5.25 -12.63
CA PRO A 217 15.57 5.80 -12.15
C PRO A 217 15.52 7.31 -11.91
N GLY A 218 15.72 7.71 -10.65
CA GLY A 218 15.72 9.12 -10.23
C GLY A 218 14.35 9.70 -9.89
N ALA A 219 13.30 8.87 -9.80
CA ALA A 219 11.97 9.28 -9.34
C ALA A 219 11.97 9.74 -7.88
N VAL A 220 12.76 9.09 -7.02
CA VAL A 220 12.95 9.53 -5.63
C VAL A 220 14.36 10.02 -5.43
N ARG A 221 14.50 11.30 -5.12
CA ARG A 221 15.78 11.96 -4.83
C ARG A 221 16.17 11.73 -3.37
N HIS A 222 17.40 12.09 -3.02
CA HIS A 222 17.89 11.97 -1.64
C HIS A 222 16.95 12.66 -0.64
N ALA A 223 16.90 12.11 0.57
CA ALA A 223 16.09 12.62 1.67
C ALA A 223 16.21 14.15 1.83
N ASP A 224 15.08 14.79 2.12
CA ASP A 224 15.02 16.24 2.33
C ASP A 224 15.80 16.60 3.59
N ARG A 225 17.04 17.07 3.39
CA ARG A 225 17.95 17.46 4.48
C ARG A 225 17.39 18.55 5.37
N VAL A 226 16.40 19.30 4.88
CA VAL A 226 15.85 20.47 5.57
C VAL A 226 14.46 20.18 6.11
N ALA A 227 13.53 19.70 5.27
CA ALA A 227 12.14 19.48 5.70
C ALA A 227 11.95 18.23 6.56
N ASP A 228 12.84 17.24 6.42
CA ASP A 228 12.75 15.94 7.08
C ASP A 228 14.01 15.60 7.90
N TYR A 229 14.83 16.61 8.21
CA TYR A 229 16.08 16.44 8.98
C TYR A 229 17.05 15.40 8.40
N GLY A 230 17.00 15.19 7.09
CA GLY A 230 17.82 14.18 6.40
C GLY A 230 17.29 12.75 6.50
N LEU A 231 16.12 12.53 7.10
CA LEU A 231 15.42 11.25 7.09
C LEU A 231 14.61 11.09 5.80
N MET A 232 14.66 9.91 5.18
CA MET A 232 13.69 9.57 4.15
C MET A 232 12.34 9.32 4.81
N THR A 233 11.29 10.03 4.36
CA THR A 233 9.94 9.94 4.92
C THR A 233 8.93 9.44 3.89
N PRO A 234 7.86 8.75 4.31
CA PRO A 234 6.76 8.39 3.41
C PRO A 234 6.24 9.56 2.58
N LYS A 235 6.06 10.73 3.21
CA LYS A 235 5.60 11.96 2.55
C LYS A 235 6.59 12.43 1.47
N HIS A 236 7.89 12.33 1.72
CA HIS A 236 8.91 12.69 0.72
C HIS A 236 8.88 11.76 -0.50
N VAL A 237 8.72 10.46 -0.28
CA VAL A 237 8.67 9.45 -1.35
C VAL A 237 7.53 9.76 -2.32
N VAL A 238 6.31 9.92 -1.81
CA VAL A 238 5.16 10.22 -2.68
C VAL A 238 5.21 11.61 -3.30
N ARG A 239 5.74 12.63 -2.58
CA ARG A 239 5.96 13.96 -3.15
C ARG A 239 6.90 13.89 -4.35
N SER A 240 8.03 13.17 -4.21
CA SER A 240 9.00 13.00 -5.28
C SER A 240 8.43 12.23 -6.46
N LEU A 241 7.66 11.17 -6.20
CA LEU A 241 6.95 10.43 -7.25
C LEU A 241 5.94 11.32 -7.98
N SER A 242 5.14 12.13 -7.28
CA SER A 242 4.19 13.06 -7.90
C SER A 242 4.91 14.10 -8.77
N GLU A 243 6.04 14.65 -8.31
CA GLU A 243 6.86 15.59 -9.09
C GLU A 243 7.49 14.93 -10.32
N TYR A 244 7.89 13.66 -10.21
CA TYR A 244 8.41 12.88 -11.33
C TYR A 244 7.31 12.59 -12.35
N ALA A 245 6.16 12.05 -11.93
CA ALA A 245 5.03 11.78 -12.80
C ALA A 245 4.49 13.03 -13.50
N GLY A 246 4.55 14.21 -12.86
CA GLY A 246 4.21 15.47 -13.51
C GLY A 246 5.10 15.82 -14.72
N LYS A 247 6.30 15.25 -14.81
CA LYS A 247 7.23 15.36 -15.95
C LYS A 247 7.17 14.16 -16.89
N HIS A 248 6.48 13.09 -16.48
CA HIS A 248 6.36 11.81 -17.15
C HIS A 248 4.88 11.40 -17.25
N PRO A 249 4.07 12.08 -18.09
CA PRO A 249 2.64 11.82 -18.21
C PRO A 249 2.30 10.39 -18.64
N GLU A 250 3.25 9.67 -19.26
CA GLU A 250 3.13 8.26 -19.62
C GLU A 250 2.93 7.32 -18.42
N LEU A 251 3.25 7.77 -17.20
CA LEU A 251 3.06 6.99 -15.98
C LEU A 251 1.61 6.93 -15.52
N ASP A 252 0.73 7.79 -16.04
CA ASP A 252 -0.70 7.84 -15.71
C ASP A 252 -0.96 7.76 -14.19
N LEU A 253 -0.46 8.75 -13.44
CA LEU A 253 -0.54 8.77 -11.98
C LEU A 253 -1.99 8.87 -11.51
N HIS A 254 -2.45 7.87 -10.75
CA HIS A 254 -3.71 7.88 -10.03
C HIS A 254 -3.47 7.90 -8.52
N VAL A 255 -4.32 8.62 -7.78
CA VAL A 255 -4.24 8.68 -6.33
C VAL A 255 -5.53 8.13 -5.74
N TRP A 256 -5.41 7.14 -4.87
CA TRP A 256 -6.53 6.46 -4.25
C TRP A 256 -6.53 6.61 -2.72
N GLU A 257 -7.71 6.75 -2.14
CA GLU A 257 -7.96 6.69 -0.71
C GLU A 257 -8.48 5.30 -0.33
N ILE A 258 -7.75 4.61 0.54
CA ILE A 258 -8.23 3.39 1.19
C ILE A 258 -8.71 3.81 2.58
N ALA A 259 -10.03 3.89 2.72
CA ALA A 259 -10.66 4.31 3.95
C ALA A 259 -10.33 3.36 5.11
N GLN A 260 -10.09 3.92 6.29
CA GLN A 260 -10.02 3.09 7.48
C GLN A 260 -11.41 2.52 7.79
N VAL A 261 -11.50 1.19 7.95
CA VAL A 261 -12.73 0.46 8.24
C VAL A 261 -13.39 1.02 9.50
N PRO A 262 -14.73 1.19 9.53
CA PRO A 262 -15.45 1.60 10.74
C PRO A 262 -15.18 0.64 11.91
N GLY A 263 -15.12 1.16 13.14
CA GLY A 263 -14.80 0.32 14.29
C GLY A 263 -14.71 1.07 15.61
N SER A 264 -14.36 0.35 16.67
CA SER A 264 -14.18 0.91 18.03
C SER A 264 -12.76 1.39 18.31
N LEU A 265 -11.87 1.27 17.33
CA LEU A 265 -10.52 1.81 17.36
C LEU A 265 -10.50 3.31 17.16
N ARG A 266 -9.46 3.94 17.73
CA ARG A 266 -9.16 5.34 17.44
C ARG A 266 -8.87 5.51 15.94
N ARG A 267 -9.45 6.55 15.35
CA ARG A 267 -9.17 6.94 13.96
C ARG A 267 -7.73 7.41 13.81
N SER A 268 -7.10 7.10 12.67
CA SER A 268 -5.79 7.65 12.33
C SER A 268 -5.83 9.15 12.18
N LYS A 269 -4.65 9.77 12.32
CA LYS A 269 -4.46 11.21 12.16
C LYS A 269 -3.67 11.47 10.89
N THR A 270 -3.86 12.64 10.30
CA THR A 270 -3.18 13.05 9.07
C THR A 270 -1.65 12.92 9.20
N VAL A 271 -1.00 12.37 8.17
CA VAL A 271 0.47 12.34 8.09
C VAL A 271 1.03 13.76 8.08
N TRP A 272 2.03 14.03 8.91
CA TRP A 272 2.79 15.27 8.90
C TRP A 272 4.23 15.01 8.46
N GLY A 273 4.84 15.95 7.73
CA GLY A 273 6.29 15.91 7.50
C GLY A 273 7.08 16.25 8.77
N GLY A 274 8.41 16.12 8.74
CA GLY A 274 9.25 16.38 9.92
C GLY A 274 9.06 17.79 10.51
N VAL A 275 9.22 18.82 9.68
CA VAL A 275 9.01 20.24 10.07
C VAL A 275 7.55 20.52 10.51
N GLU A 276 6.57 19.93 9.83
CA GLU A 276 5.15 20.09 10.18
C GLU A 276 4.83 19.50 11.56
N SER A 277 5.49 18.39 11.91
CA SER A 277 5.37 17.73 13.21
C SER A 277 5.97 18.55 14.34
N ALA A 278 7.12 19.19 14.09
CA ALA A 278 7.79 20.06 15.04
C ALA A 278 6.97 21.32 15.34
N LEU A 279 6.33 21.91 14.32
CA LEU A 279 5.47 23.09 14.48
C LEU A 279 4.10 22.79 15.10
N LYS A 280 3.44 21.70 14.69
CA LYS A 280 2.05 21.43 15.13
C LYS A 280 1.96 20.76 16.50
N THR A 281 3.05 20.18 17.00
CA THR A 281 3.08 19.65 18.37
C THR A 281 3.32 20.77 19.38
N LYS A 282 2.23 21.30 19.98
CA LYS A 282 2.24 22.42 20.95
C LYS A 282 3.28 22.29 22.08
N ARG A 283 3.57 21.06 22.51
CA ARG A 283 4.52 20.77 23.60
C ARG A 283 5.96 21.18 23.25
N TYR A 284 6.39 20.95 22.01
CA TYR A 284 7.73 21.30 21.56
C TYR A 284 7.81 22.76 21.11
N LEU A 285 6.76 23.27 20.46
CA LEU A 285 6.70 24.65 20.00
C LEU A 285 6.85 25.67 21.15
N PHE A 286 6.13 25.47 22.27
CA PHE A 286 6.24 26.38 23.41
C PHE A 286 7.65 26.39 24.01
N THR A 287 8.23 25.20 24.20
CA THR A 287 9.59 25.07 24.74
C THR A 287 10.62 25.73 23.81
N LEU A 288 10.49 25.52 22.49
CA LEU A 288 11.36 26.13 21.49
C LEU A 288 11.19 27.65 21.41
N LEU A 289 9.96 28.17 21.49
CA LEU A 289 9.69 29.62 21.50
C LEU A 289 10.34 30.34 22.70
N VAL A 290 10.44 29.67 23.85
CA VAL A 290 11.04 30.24 25.06
C VAL A 290 12.56 30.19 25.01
N ILE A 291 13.16 29.10 24.51
CA ILE A 291 14.61 28.87 24.59
C ILE A 291 15.33 29.39 23.33
N GLN A 292 14.73 29.23 22.14
CA GLN A 292 15.32 29.55 20.83
C GLN A 292 14.23 30.02 19.84
N PRO A 293 13.70 31.25 19.96
CA PRO A 293 12.57 31.74 19.16
C PRO A 293 12.84 31.83 17.65
N GLU A 294 14.10 31.99 17.25
CA GLU A 294 14.56 31.90 15.86
C GLU A 294 14.28 30.52 15.23
N VAL A 295 14.29 29.43 15.99
CA VAL A 295 14.06 28.07 15.46
C VAL A 295 12.61 27.90 14.96
N PRO A 296 11.55 28.20 15.73
CA PRO A 296 10.17 28.24 15.24
C PRO A 296 9.96 29.12 14.00
N LEU A 297 10.59 30.29 13.93
CA LEU A 297 10.47 31.20 12.78
C LEU A 297 11.09 30.61 11.51
N VAL A 298 12.27 29.98 11.63
CA VAL A 298 12.91 29.26 10.52
C VAL A 298 12.09 28.04 10.11
N LEU A 299 11.60 27.25 11.08
CA LEU A 299 10.73 26.10 10.82
C LEU A 299 9.44 26.53 10.11
N GLU A 300 8.82 27.64 10.50
CA GLU A 300 7.63 28.19 9.86
C GLU A 300 7.91 28.63 8.42
N ALA A 301 9.01 29.34 8.17
CA ALA A 301 9.42 29.70 6.81
C ALA A 301 9.68 28.46 5.93
N LEU A 302 10.30 27.42 6.49
CA LEU A 302 10.51 26.14 5.81
C LEU A 302 9.19 25.40 5.55
N TYR A 303 8.24 25.44 6.49
CA TYR A 303 6.91 24.87 6.30
C TYR A 303 6.14 25.57 5.18
N LEU A 304 6.17 26.90 5.14
CA LEU A 304 5.50 27.68 4.10
C LEU A 304 6.07 27.40 2.70
N ARG A 305 7.39 27.13 2.61
CA ARG A 305 8.09 26.87 1.34
C ARG A 305 8.03 25.42 0.88
N HIS A 306 8.18 24.45 1.79
CA HIS A 306 8.38 23.04 1.47
C HIS A 306 7.35 22.08 2.13
N GLY A 307 6.64 22.54 3.15
CA GLY A 307 5.73 21.71 3.96
C GLY A 307 4.26 21.72 3.53
N ARG A 308 3.85 22.65 2.65
CA ARG A 308 2.44 22.84 2.23
C ARG A 308 1.86 21.71 1.37
N TRP A 309 2.69 20.81 0.85
CA TRP A 309 2.22 19.67 0.06
C TRP A 309 1.32 18.77 0.91
N LYS A 310 0.11 18.49 0.43
CA LYS A 310 -0.91 17.71 1.13
C LYS A 310 -0.93 16.28 0.62
N LEU A 311 -0.82 15.34 1.55
CA LEU A 311 -1.02 13.92 1.23
C LEU A 311 -2.48 13.68 0.82
N GLY A 312 -2.70 12.90 -0.23
CA GLY A 312 -4.03 12.55 -0.73
C GLY A 312 -4.73 13.66 -1.52
N GLU A 313 -4.03 14.73 -1.92
CA GLU A 313 -4.61 15.76 -2.77
C GLU A 313 -5.02 15.16 -4.13
N GLY A 314 -6.30 15.33 -4.50
CA GLY A 314 -6.88 14.74 -5.72
C GLY A 314 -7.23 13.26 -5.62
N ALA A 315 -7.15 12.65 -4.43
CA ALA A 315 -7.45 11.24 -4.25
C ALA A 315 -8.93 10.90 -4.48
N GLN A 316 -9.16 9.77 -5.14
CA GLN A 316 -10.48 9.17 -5.31
C GLN A 316 -10.65 8.00 -4.34
N PRO A 317 -11.87 7.67 -3.88
CA PRO A 317 -12.10 6.45 -3.13
C PRO A 317 -11.62 5.23 -3.92
N MET A 318 -10.81 4.36 -3.31
CA MET A 318 -10.33 3.13 -3.94
C MET A 318 -11.53 2.25 -4.29
N PRO A 319 -11.64 1.75 -5.54
CA PRO A 319 -12.64 0.77 -5.89
C PRO A 319 -12.46 -0.53 -5.08
N PRO A 320 -13.51 -1.35 -4.93
CA PRO A 320 -13.38 -2.65 -4.27
C PRO A 320 -12.27 -3.49 -4.92
N LEU A 321 -11.32 -3.96 -4.11
CA LEU A 321 -10.18 -4.78 -4.59
C LEU A 321 -10.60 -6.15 -5.12
N VAL A 322 -11.82 -6.57 -4.78
CA VAL A 322 -12.48 -7.72 -5.39
C VAL A 322 -13.65 -7.17 -6.21
N PRO A 323 -13.76 -7.48 -7.50
CA PRO A 323 -14.96 -7.17 -8.27
C PRO A 323 -16.14 -7.81 -7.54
N SER A 324 -17.01 -6.99 -6.97
CA SER A 324 -18.28 -7.48 -6.46
C SER A 324 -19.03 -8.06 -7.65
N ALA A 325 -19.11 -9.38 -7.73
CA ALA A 325 -20.20 -10.01 -8.46
C ALA A 325 -21.47 -9.49 -7.78
N THR A 326 -22.21 -8.62 -8.47
CA THR A 326 -23.56 -8.07 -8.20
C THR A 326 -23.65 -6.55 -7.97
N GLU A 327 -23.70 -5.81 -9.09
CA GLU A 327 -24.67 -4.71 -9.24
C GLU A 327 -25.86 -5.10 -10.15
N GLU A 328 -25.77 -6.22 -10.88
CA GLU A 328 -26.81 -6.66 -11.83
C GLU A 328 -27.99 -7.43 -11.19
N THR A 329 -27.92 -7.82 -9.92
CA THR A 329 -28.95 -8.68 -9.29
C THR A 329 -29.90 -7.94 -8.34
N LEU A 330 -29.68 -6.65 -8.07
CA LEU A 330 -30.64 -5.83 -7.31
C LEU A 330 -31.72 -5.17 -8.19
N ALA A 331 -31.60 -5.22 -9.52
CA ALA A 331 -32.57 -4.67 -10.46
C ALA A 331 -33.69 -5.65 -10.87
N SER A 332 -33.69 -6.89 -10.38
CA SER A 332 -34.65 -7.92 -10.80
C SER A 332 -35.35 -8.63 -9.64
N VAL A 333 -35.74 -7.91 -8.59
CA VAL A 333 -36.79 -8.40 -7.70
C VAL A 333 -38.14 -8.00 -8.31
N PRO A 334 -38.94 -8.93 -8.85
CA PRO A 334 -40.30 -8.62 -9.24
C PRO A 334 -41.08 -8.28 -7.98
N ALA A 335 -41.80 -7.15 -8.01
CA ALA A 335 -42.77 -6.80 -6.98
C ALA A 335 -43.72 -7.98 -6.77
N THR A 336 -43.67 -8.58 -5.58
CA THR A 336 -44.66 -9.54 -5.12
C THR A 336 -46.02 -8.85 -5.10
N THR A 337 -46.91 -9.31 -5.98
CA THR A 337 -48.35 -9.08 -5.95
C THR A 337 -48.92 -9.52 -4.61
N GLU A 338 -49.64 -8.60 -3.95
CA GLU A 338 -50.54 -8.88 -2.83
C GLU A 338 -51.55 -9.98 -3.22
N PRO A 339 -51.85 -10.94 -2.32
CA PRO A 339 -53.02 -11.78 -2.48
C PRO A 339 -54.28 -11.03 -2.03
N ASP A 340 -55.20 -10.91 -2.97
CA ASP A 340 -56.60 -10.51 -2.77
C ASP A 340 -57.28 -11.38 -1.69
N GLY A 341 -58.17 -10.76 -0.94
CA GLY A 341 -58.71 -11.24 0.32
C GLY A 341 -59.67 -12.43 0.22
N SER A 342 -59.84 -13.10 1.37
CA SER A 342 -61.05 -13.84 1.69
C SER A 342 -61.23 -13.94 3.21
N GLN A 343 -61.88 -12.91 3.79
CA GLN A 343 -63.14 -13.01 4.56
C GLN A 343 -63.51 -11.66 5.15
#